data_AF-A0A972IME6-F1
#
_entry.id   AF-A0A972IME6-F1
#
_cell.length_a   1.000
_cell.length_b   1.000
_cell.length_c   1.000
_cell.angle_alpha   90.00
_cell.angle_beta   90.00
_cell.angle_gamma   90.00
#
_symmetry.space_group_name_H-M   'P 1'
#
loop_
_entity.id
_entity.type
_entity.pdbx_description
1 polymer ?
#
loop_
_entity_poly.entity_id
_entity_poly.type
_entity_poly.pdbx_seq_one_letter_code
_entity_poly.pdbx_strand_id
1 'polypeptide(L)'
;MRRGTFSQATLCACLLMTLLTAPVWAQPPGGRGIWGDWQVKIPFGEREMNVILSFTRGGPEGGWAGQWISLFGVNDLKDIKFEDNTLRFVHVARFGDNEFISTFSGTIEQDKLTGVLSNDQGESDVTGQRSPRLSPAAGRWEMKYKVGDRDVTSTLVVTPDKEGRLAARWESPFGEHEISDFSYERRALNFKRKSKMQDRQWESTFNGTIAGDALTGTIKSEMGDVDVQGARLGAAAIGTWNLDVETEWGPMKQRLVVHPDMSALYGTMPIKKVEFADGKLTFGMVVPFGDEEFKMDFAGKITDGKLAGQMTTSRGTQEIKGAKVVRPQRPGR
;
A
#
# COMPACT_ATOMS: atom_id res chain seq x y z
N MET A 1 34.64 -41.58 -85.13
CA MET A 1 35.91 -40.82 -85.10
C MET A 1 35.67 -39.40 -85.59
N ARG A 2 35.66 -38.41 -84.68
CA ARG A 2 36.23 -37.05 -84.79
C ARG A 2 35.75 -36.24 -83.57
N ARG A 3 36.70 -35.49 -82.98
CA ARG A 3 36.61 -34.72 -81.74
C ARG A 3 35.93 -33.36 -81.93
N GLY A 4 35.44 -32.78 -80.83
CA GLY A 4 35.20 -31.33 -80.66
C GLY A 4 34.07 -31.09 -79.63
N THR A 5 34.35 -30.85 -78.34
CA THR A 5 34.67 -29.56 -77.66
C THR A 5 33.46 -28.80 -77.10
N PHE A 6 33.50 -28.60 -75.76
CA PHE A 6 32.96 -27.50 -74.93
C PHE A 6 31.46 -27.15 -74.95
N SER A 7 30.81 -27.21 -73.77
CA SER A 7 30.38 -26.00 -73.05
C SER A 7 29.88 -26.35 -71.64
N GLN A 8 30.03 -25.40 -70.73
CA GLN A 8 30.04 -25.49 -69.28
C GLN A 8 28.69 -25.78 -68.63
N ALA A 9 28.82 -26.43 -67.48
CA ALA A 9 27.77 -26.81 -66.55
C ALA A 9 27.17 -25.62 -65.77
N THR A 10 25.85 -25.65 -65.68
CA THR A 10 25.01 -25.49 -64.49
C THR A 10 25.39 -24.39 -63.49
N LEU A 11 24.72 -23.24 -63.59
CA LEU A 11 24.64 -22.24 -62.52
C LEU A 11 23.28 -22.40 -61.80
N CYS A 12 23.23 -23.29 -60.79
CA CYS A 12 22.14 -23.36 -59.83
C CYS A 12 22.33 -22.23 -58.80
N ALA A 13 21.59 -21.14 -58.96
CA ALA A 13 21.46 -20.10 -57.95
C ALA A 13 20.45 -20.55 -56.87
N CYS A 14 20.94 -21.22 -55.83
CA CYS A 14 20.14 -21.48 -54.62
C CYS A 14 20.00 -20.19 -53.80
N LEU A 15 18.75 -19.74 -53.66
CA LEU A 15 18.32 -18.73 -52.69
C LEU A 15 18.76 -19.13 -51.27
N LEU A 16 19.54 -18.27 -50.62
CA LEU A 16 19.71 -18.23 -49.17
C LEU A 16 18.94 -17.01 -48.63
N MET A 17 17.65 -17.21 -48.33
CA MET A 17 16.90 -16.29 -47.47
C MET A 17 17.38 -16.48 -46.04
N THR A 18 18.29 -15.62 -45.59
CA THR A 18 18.62 -15.47 -44.17
C THR A 18 17.49 -14.70 -43.50
N LEU A 19 16.58 -15.43 -42.87
CA LEU A 19 15.63 -14.88 -41.89
C LEU A 19 16.43 -14.32 -40.72
N LEU A 20 16.63 -13.00 -40.70
CA LEU A 20 17.02 -12.25 -39.51
C LEU A 20 15.87 -12.35 -38.51
N THR A 21 15.87 -13.41 -37.70
CA THR A 21 15.10 -13.43 -36.46
C THR A 21 15.76 -12.44 -35.51
N ALA A 22 15.21 -11.22 -35.48
CA ALA A 22 15.53 -10.28 -34.41
C ALA A 22 15.35 -11.03 -33.08
N PRO A 23 16.34 -11.02 -32.17
CA PRO A 23 16.13 -11.56 -30.84
C PRO A 23 14.99 -10.73 -30.25
N VAL A 24 13.84 -11.37 -30.03
CA VAL A 24 12.80 -10.87 -29.15
C VAL A 24 13.51 -10.65 -27.84
N TRP A 25 13.92 -9.40 -27.58
CA TRP A 25 14.33 -8.99 -26.26
C TRP A 25 13.16 -9.35 -25.37
N ALA A 26 13.39 -10.36 -24.53
CA ALA A 26 12.51 -10.66 -23.43
C ALA A 26 12.31 -9.33 -22.72
N GLN A 27 11.13 -8.73 -22.86
CA GLN A 27 10.78 -7.61 -22.01
C GLN A 27 10.95 -8.11 -20.59
N PRO A 28 11.79 -7.46 -19.75
CA PRO A 28 11.90 -7.86 -18.37
C PRO A 28 10.47 -7.93 -17.81
N PRO A 29 10.12 -9.01 -17.08
CA PRO A 29 8.76 -9.20 -16.59
C PRO A 29 8.34 -7.89 -15.96
N GLY A 30 7.29 -7.26 -16.51
CA GLY A 30 6.92 -5.87 -16.22
C GLY A 30 6.74 -5.65 -14.73
N GLY A 31 7.85 -5.38 -14.04
CA GLY A 31 7.94 -5.34 -12.60
C GLY A 31 7.21 -4.11 -12.12
N ARG A 32 6.81 -4.11 -10.86
CA ARG A 32 6.28 -2.90 -10.21
C ARG A 32 7.31 -1.75 -10.18
N GLY A 33 8.54 -1.97 -10.65
CA GLY A 33 9.64 -1.02 -10.58
C GLY A 33 9.83 -0.56 -9.13
N ILE A 34 10.15 0.71 -8.96
CA ILE A 34 10.29 1.29 -7.61
C ILE A 34 8.96 1.75 -7.01
N TRP A 35 7.85 1.71 -7.76
CA TRP A 35 6.57 2.31 -7.34
C TRP A 35 6.03 1.74 -6.02
N GLY A 36 5.65 2.64 -5.11
CA GLY A 36 5.10 2.32 -3.80
C GLY A 36 6.09 2.60 -2.68
N ASP A 37 5.78 2.07 -1.52
CA ASP A 37 6.50 2.34 -0.28
C ASP A 37 7.46 1.19 0.04
N TRP A 38 8.63 1.51 0.57
CA TRP A 38 9.70 0.59 0.94
C TRP A 38 10.13 0.87 2.36
N GLN A 39 10.10 -0.15 3.21
CA GLN A 39 10.65 -0.08 4.56
C GLN A 39 12.15 -0.31 4.50
N VAL A 40 12.92 0.63 5.01
CA VAL A 40 14.37 0.66 4.92
C VAL A 40 14.95 0.85 6.31
N LYS A 41 16.00 0.09 6.61
CA LYS A 41 16.79 0.26 7.83
C LYS A 41 18.14 0.85 7.47
N ILE A 42 18.51 1.90 8.18
CA ILE A 42 19.72 2.65 7.89
C ILE A 42 20.55 2.74 9.18
N PRO A 43 21.85 2.42 9.13
CA PRO A 43 22.76 2.66 10.25
C PRO A 43 22.80 4.15 10.60
N PHE A 44 22.70 4.46 11.89
CA PHE A 44 22.77 5.81 12.42
C PHE A 44 23.53 5.80 13.76
N GLY A 45 24.85 5.95 13.69
CA GLY A 45 25.75 5.71 14.83
C GLY A 45 25.66 4.26 15.29
N GLU A 46 25.45 4.06 16.60
CA GLU A 46 25.24 2.72 17.19
C GLU A 46 23.81 2.19 17.04
N ARG A 47 22.88 2.96 16.45
CA ARG A 47 21.46 2.60 16.32
C ARG A 47 21.05 2.40 14.88
N GLU A 48 19.94 1.70 14.65
CA GLU A 48 19.26 1.68 13.36
C GLU A 48 18.13 2.71 13.34
N MET A 49 17.99 3.43 12.22
CA MET A 49 16.84 4.28 11.95
C MET A 49 15.92 3.60 10.93
N ASN A 50 14.62 3.53 11.26
CA ASN A 50 13.60 3.09 10.33
C ASN A 50 13.15 4.24 9.43
N VAL A 51 13.19 4.01 8.13
CA VAL A 51 12.81 4.97 7.08
C VAL A 51 11.83 4.30 6.14
N ILE A 52 10.89 5.07 5.59
CA ILE A 52 10.07 4.65 4.45
C ILE A 52 10.48 5.47 3.23
N LEU A 53 10.92 4.81 2.16
CA LEU A 53 11.07 5.42 0.84
C LEU A 53 9.77 5.24 0.07
N SER A 54 9.13 6.34 -0.32
CA SER A 54 7.86 6.32 -1.05
C SER A 54 8.04 6.86 -2.45
N PHE A 55 7.83 6.04 -3.47
CA PHE A 55 7.98 6.42 -4.88
C PHE A 55 6.65 6.43 -5.62
N THR A 56 6.43 7.49 -6.39
CA THR A 56 5.27 7.67 -7.27
C THR A 56 5.74 8.14 -8.66
N ARG A 57 4.88 8.03 -9.67
CA ARG A 57 5.19 8.59 -11.00
C ARG A 57 5.04 10.10 -10.94
N GLY A 58 6.11 10.81 -11.30
CA GLY A 58 6.17 12.26 -11.36
C GLY A 58 5.59 12.77 -12.68
N GLY A 59 4.32 13.16 -12.66
CA GLY A 59 3.69 13.93 -13.73
C GLY A 59 3.56 13.26 -15.11
N PRO A 60 3.06 14.00 -16.12
CA PRO A 60 2.78 13.50 -17.47
C PRO A 60 4.04 13.05 -18.24
N GLU A 61 5.22 13.58 -17.89
CA GLU A 61 6.48 13.35 -18.59
C GLU A 61 7.21 12.05 -18.16
N GLY A 62 6.64 11.29 -17.21
CA GLY A 62 7.05 9.91 -16.95
C GLY A 62 8.19 9.69 -15.96
N GLY A 63 8.65 10.74 -15.25
CA GLY A 63 9.70 10.66 -14.22
C GLY A 63 9.25 10.01 -12.90
N TRP A 64 10.16 9.96 -11.92
CA TRP A 64 9.88 9.50 -10.55
C TRP A 64 9.85 10.67 -9.58
N ALA A 65 8.85 10.67 -8.70
CA ALA A 65 8.83 11.48 -7.48
C ALA A 65 9.04 10.55 -6.28
N GLY A 66 9.86 10.95 -5.32
CA GLY A 66 10.27 10.13 -4.20
C GLY A 66 10.31 10.92 -2.91
N GLN A 67 10.01 10.26 -1.80
CA GLN A 67 10.04 10.87 -0.48
C GLN A 67 10.73 9.96 0.52
N TRP A 68 11.52 10.57 1.38
CA TRP A 68 12.13 9.99 2.56
C TRP A 68 11.26 10.31 3.77
N ILE A 69 10.67 9.31 4.39
CA ILE A 69 9.79 9.46 5.54
C ILE A 69 10.46 8.83 6.75
N SER A 70 10.66 9.63 7.80
CA SER A 70 11.22 9.19 9.06
C SER A 70 10.34 9.65 10.23
N LEU A 71 10.72 9.30 11.45
CA LEU A 71 10.11 9.87 12.65
C LEU A 71 10.25 11.40 12.70
N PHE A 72 11.35 11.94 12.16
CA PHE A 72 11.67 13.37 12.17
C PHE A 72 11.04 14.17 11.03
N GLY A 73 10.24 13.52 10.20
CA GLY A 73 9.47 14.17 9.14
C GLY A 73 9.71 13.60 7.75
N VAL A 74 9.25 14.35 6.75
CA VAL A 74 9.23 13.97 5.34
C VAL A 74 10.08 14.92 4.50
N ASN A 75 11.05 14.37 3.79
CA ASN A 75 11.89 15.09 2.81
C ASN A 75 11.63 14.57 1.40
N ASP A 76 11.61 15.46 0.41
CA ASP A 76 11.53 15.07 -0.99
C ASP A 76 12.92 14.61 -1.47
N LEU A 77 12.95 13.53 -2.26
CA LEU A 77 14.17 13.01 -2.89
C LEU A 77 14.42 13.73 -4.21
N LYS A 78 15.70 13.95 -4.52
CA LYS A 78 16.18 14.60 -5.75
C LYS A 78 16.86 13.58 -6.66
N ASP A 79 16.97 13.92 -7.94
CA ASP A 79 17.75 13.18 -8.95
C ASP A 79 17.48 11.67 -9.00
N ILE A 80 16.20 11.30 -8.87
CA ILE A 80 15.79 9.89 -8.85
C ILE A 80 15.94 9.28 -10.23
N LYS A 81 16.82 8.30 -10.36
CA LYS A 81 17.05 7.53 -11.58
C LYS A 81 16.86 6.05 -11.29
N PHE A 82 16.15 5.37 -12.18
CA PHE A 82 15.93 3.93 -12.08
C PHE A 82 16.02 3.28 -13.46
N GLU A 83 17.14 2.60 -13.70
CA GLU A 83 17.50 1.96 -14.97
C GLU A 83 18.17 0.63 -14.65
N ASP A 84 17.84 -0.43 -15.40
CA ASP A 84 18.43 -1.77 -15.22
C ASP A 84 18.47 -2.26 -13.76
N ASN A 85 17.33 -2.12 -13.06
CA ASN A 85 17.16 -2.42 -11.63
C ASN A 85 18.05 -1.63 -10.67
N THR A 86 18.84 -0.68 -11.16
CA THR A 86 19.69 0.19 -10.38
C THR A 86 18.94 1.47 -10.02
N LEU A 87 18.81 1.74 -8.72
CA LEU A 87 18.20 2.96 -8.17
C LEU A 87 19.28 3.91 -7.67
N ARG A 88 19.19 5.18 -8.08
CA ARG A 88 19.99 6.27 -7.55
C ARG A 88 19.09 7.44 -7.17
N PHE A 89 19.41 8.12 -6.07
CA PHE A 89 18.76 9.37 -5.68
C PHE A 89 19.65 10.15 -4.72
N VAL A 90 19.35 11.44 -4.58
CA VAL A 90 19.96 12.32 -3.58
C VAL A 90 18.91 12.65 -2.53
N HIS A 91 19.28 12.47 -1.26
CA HIS A 91 18.50 12.88 -0.11
C HIS A 91 19.14 14.12 0.50
N VAL A 92 18.31 15.13 0.77
CA VAL A 92 18.72 16.36 1.45
C VAL A 92 17.83 16.52 2.67
N ALA A 93 18.41 16.41 3.86
CA ALA A 93 17.73 16.69 5.12
C ALA A 93 18.22 18.01 5.69
N ARG A 94 17.30 18.81 6.24
CA ARG A 94 17.64 20.03 6.98
C ARG A 94 17.24 19.86 8.43
N PHE A 95 18.15 20.17 9.33
CA PHE A 95 17.91 20.13 10.76
C PHE A 95 18.48 21.38 11.40
N GLY A 96 17.60 22.31 11.77
CA GLY A 96 18.00 23.68 12.11
C GLY A 96 18.72 24.35 10.92
N ASP A 97 19.91 24.91 11.19
CA ASP A 97 20.75 25.55 10.17
C ASP A 97 21.63 24.56 9.39
N ASN A 98 21.64 23.28 9.77
CA ASN A 98 22.49 22.26 9.14
C ASN A 98 21.77 21.57 7.98
N GLU A 99 22.46 21.39 6.86
CA GLU A 99 22.02 20.60 5.72
C GLU A 99 22.87 19.32 5.60
N PHE A 100 22.20 18.18 5.58
CA PHE A 100 22.82 16.87 5.41
C PHE A 100 22.45 16.32 4.05
N ILE A 101 23.47 16.10 3.21
CA ILE A 101 23.28 15.56 1.87
C ILE A 101 23.82 14.14 1.84
N SER A 102 23.00 13.20 1.37
CA SER A 102 23.42 11.83 1.13
C SER A 102 22.99 11.34 -0.24
N THR A 103 23.84 10.55 -0.87
CA THR A 103 23.56 9.93 -2.17
C THR A 103 23.38 8.45 -1.97
N PHE A 104 22.26 7.92 -2.46
CA PHE A 104 22.00 6.49 -2.49
C PHE A 104 22.31 5.89 -3.86
N SER A 105 22.93 4.71 -3.86
CA SER A 105 23.09 3.87 -5.04
C SER A 105 22.86 2.42 -4.66
N GLY A 106 21.94 1.75 -5.35
CA GLY A 106 21.61 0.36 -5.04
C GLY A 106 20.84 -0.35 -6.13
N THR A 107 20.47 -1.59 -5.85
CA THR A 107 19.70 -2.47 -6.73
C THR A 107 18.39 -2.87 -6.08
N ILE A 108 17.41 -3.19 -6.92
CA ILE A 108 16.12 -3.72 -6.51
C ILE A 108 15.85 -5.04 -7.22
N GLU A 109 15.70 -6.09 -6.43
CA GLU A 109 15.44 -7.45 -6.90
C GLU A 109 14.38 -8.09 -6.02
N GLN A 110 13.33 -8.67 -6.63
CA GLN A 110 12.31 -9.45 -5.92
C GLN A 110 11.74 -8.77 -4.65
N ASP A 111 11.39 -7.47 -4.76
CA ASP A 111 10.88 -6.65 -3.65
C ASP A 111 11.85 -6.45 -2.47
N LYS A 112 13.13 -6.72 -2.68
CA LYS A 112 14.25 -6.35 -1.82
C LYS A 112 15.05 -5.20 -2.43
N LEU A 113 15.46 -4.26 -1.59
CA LEU A 113 16.35 -3.15 -1.93
C LEU A 113 17.67 -3.35 -1.19
N THR A 114 18.78 -3.24 -1.90
CA THR A 114 20.13 -3.28 -1.33
C THR A 114 20.96 -2.18 -1.95
N GLY A 115 21.76 -1.46 -1.17
CA GLY A 115 22.62 -0.42 -1.72
C GLY A 115 23.47 0.23 -0.66
N VAL A 116 24.12 1.33 -1.07
CA VAL A 116 25.00 2.12 -0.22
C VAL A 116 24.46 3.55 -0.17
N LEU A 117 24.39 4.09 1.05
CA LEU A 117 24.17 5.50 1.29
C LEU A 117 25.52 6.15 1.60
N SER A 118 25.92 7.14 0.81
CA SER A 118 27.20 7.85 0.94
C SER A 118 26.95 9.30 1.33
N ASN A 119 27.71 9.79 2.31
CA ASN A 119 27.74 11.19 2.74
C ASN A 119 29.18 11.62 3.08
N ASP A 120 29.35 12.84 3.59
CA ASP A 120 30.63 13.39 4.03
C ASP A 120 31.29 12.64 5.19
N GLN A 121 30.49 11.89 5.97
CA GLN A 121 30.94 11.09 7.11
C GLN A 121 31.30 9.64 6.75
N GLY A 122 31.00 9.20 5.51
CA GLY A 122 31.36 7.87 5.02
C GLY A 122 30.24 7.18 4.25
N GLU A 123 30.35 5.86 4.16
CA GLU A 123 29.40 4.99 3.47
C GLU A 123 28.69 4.06 4.45
N SER A 124 27.44 3.76 4.18
CA SER A 124 26.63 2.85 4.99
C SER A 124 25.82 1.93 4.11
N ASP A 125 25.89 0.63 4.40
CA ASP A 125 25.06 -0.36 3.75
C ASP A 125 23.59 -0.16 4.15
N VAL A 126 22.72 -0.23 3.15
CA VAL A 126 21.28 -0.05 3.30
C VAL A 126 20.58 -1.26 2.76
N THR A 127 19.65 -1.78 3.57
CA THR A 127 18.74 -2.84 3.16
C THR A 127 17.30 -2.39 3.36
N GLY A 128 16.45 -2.81 2.45
CA GLY A 128 15.03 -2.51 2.51
C GLY A 128 14.18 -3.60 1.89
N GLN A 129 12.90 -3.56 2.23
CA GLN A 129 11.88 -4.43 1.69
C GLN A 129 10.68 -3.60 1.29
N ARG A 130 10.02 -3.98 0.20
CA ARG A 130 8.77 -3.32 -0.18
C ARG A 130 7.73 -3.49 0.92
N SER A 131 7.05 -2.41 1.28
CA SER A 131 5.95 -2.45 2.25
C SER A 131 4.88 -3.44 1.79
N PRO A 132 4.41 -4.34 2.67
CA PRO A 132 3.35 -5.26 2.34
C PRO A 132 2.07 -4.49 1.99
N ARG A 133 1.37 -4.94 0.96
CA ARG A 133 0.07 -4.36 0.61
C ARG A 133 -1.02 -5.19 1.26
N LEU A 134 -1.77 -4.55 2.15
CA LEU A 134 -2.99 -5.15 2.65
C LEU A 134 -3.98 -5.35 1.50
N SER A 135 -4.68 -6.47 1.53
CA SER A 135 -5.70 -6.76 0.53
C SER A 135 -6.78 -5.68 0.55
N PRO A 136 -7.29 -5.23 -0.62
CA PRO A 136 -8.44 -4.34 -0.67
C PRO A 136 -9.69 -4.91 0.02
N ALA A 137 -9.78 -6.23 0.19
CA ALA A 137 -10.88 -6.86 0.92
C ALA A 137 -10.76 -6.73 2.44
N ALA A 138 -9.55 -6.55 2.97
CA ALA A 138 -9.32 -6.43 4.41
C ALA A 138 -10.07 -5.23 4.99
N GLY A 139 -10.47 -5.33 6.25
CA GLY A 139 -11.20 -4.30 6.98
C GLY A 139 -12.60 -4.71 7.40
N ARG A 140 -13.37 -3.74 7.89
CA ARG A 140 -14.74 -3.93 8.35
C ARG A 140 -15.72 -3.32 7.34
N TRP A 141 -16.78 -4.04 7.04
CA TRP A 141 -17.78 -3.69 6.05
C TRP A 141 -19.16 -3.73 6.71
N GLU A 142 -19.85 -2.60 6.75
CA GLU A 142 -21.26 -2.56 7.11
C GLU A 142 -22.08 -3.13 5.95
N MET A 143 -22.85 -4.18 6.22
CA MET A 143 -23.65 -4.92 5.25
C MET A 143 -25.13 -4.65 5.52
N LYS A 144 -25.84 -4.17 4.50
CA LYS A 144 -27.28 -3.89 4.53
C LYS A 144 -28.01 -4.78 3.54
N TYR A 145 -29.04 -5.46 4.00
CA TYR A 145 -29.86 -6.36 3.20
C TYR A 145 -31.24 -6.56 3.82
N LYS A 146 -32.18 -7.09 3.04
CA LYS A 146 -33.56 -7.34 3.48
C LYS A 146 -33.84 -8.82 3.64
N VAL A 147 -34.52 -9.18 4.72
CA VAL A 147 -35.03 -10.54 4.94
C VAL A 147 -36.54 -10.43 5.13
N GLY A 148 -37.31 -10.82 4.11
CA GLY A 148 -38.73 -10.46 4.03
C GLY A 148 -38.90 -8.94 4.03
N ASP A 149 -39.75 -8.42 4.92
CA ASP A 149 -39.99 -6.98 5.07
C ASP A 149 -39.03 -6.27 6.05
N ARG A 150 -38.04 -6.98 6.60
CA ARG A 150 -37.14 -6.45 7.62
C ARG A 150 -35.79 -6.03 7.04
N ASP A 151 -35.40 -4.78 7.31
CA ASP A 151 -34.03 -4.31 7.09
C ASP A 151 -33.09 -4.88 8.16
N VAL A 152 -31.96 -5.43 7.70
CA VAL A 152 -30.91 -5.99 8.54
C VAL A 152 -29.60 -5.27 8.24
N THR A 153 -28.93 -4.85 9.31
CA THR A 153 -27.55 -4.34 9.26
C THR A 153 -26.65 -5.26 10.06
N SER A 154 -25.55 -5.70 9.44
CA SER A 154 -24.52 -6.54 10.05
C SER A 154 -23.14 -6.07 9.64
N THR A 155 -22.07 -6.64 10.21
CA THR A 155 -20.70 -6.30 9.84
C THR A 155 -19.93 -7.54 9.35
N LEU A 156 -19.39 -7.46 8.14
CA LEU A 156 -18.38 -8.41 7.65
C LEU A 156 -17.00 -7.88 8.03
N VAL A 157 -16.21 -8.68 8.74
CA VAL A 157 -14.84 -8.33 9.13
C VAL A 157 -13.89 -9.27 8.43
N VAL A 158 -13.00 -8.72 7.62
CA VAL A 158 -11.98 -9.47 6.86
C VAL A 158 -10.60 -9.10 7.39
N THR A 159 -9.86 -10.10 7.86
CA THR A 159 -8.55 -9.90 8.49
C THR A 159 -7.49 -10.73 7.75
N PRO A 160 -6.36 -10.12 7.34
CA PRO A 160 -5.22 -10.88 6.84
C PRO A 160 -4.43 -11.52 8.00
N ASP A 161 -3.90 -12.72 7.77
CA ASP A 161 -2.86 -13.30 8.62
C ASP A 161 -1.47 -12.72 8.29
N LYS A 162 -0.43 -13.24 8.96
CA LYS A 162 0.96 -12.79 8.76
C LYS A 162 1.49 -13.11 7.36
N GLU A 163 0.94 -14.11 6.68
CA GLU A 163 1.28 -14.47 5.30
C GLU A 163 0.41 -13.73 4.27
N GLY A 164 -0.54 -12.90 4.73
CA GLY A 164 -1.47 -12.15 3.89
C GLY A 164 -2.69 -12.94 3.41
N ARG A 165 -2.90 -14.17 3.90
CA ARG A 165 -4.12 -14.93 3.62
C ARG A 165 -5.27 -14.33 4.41
N LEU A 166 -6.46 -14.31 3.81
CA LEU A 166 -7.60 -13.62 4.38
C LEU A 166 -8.53 -14.60 5.08
N ALA A 167 -8.92 -14.25 6.30
CA ALA A 167 -10.02 -14.86 7.03
C ALA A 167 -11.16 -13.84 7.16
N ALA A 168 -12.39 -14.34 7.31
CA ALA A 168 -13.55 -13.48 7.50
C ALA A 168 -14.44 -13.98 8.64
N ARG A 169 -15.12 -13.03 9.28
CA ARG A 169 -16.12 -13.29 10.32
C ARG A 169 -17.32 -12.36 10.12
N TRP A 170 -18.50 -12.84 10.47
CA TRP A 170 -19.76 -12.11 10.33
C TRP A 170 -20.30 -11.74 11.71
N GLU A 171 -20.30 -10.45 12.03
CA GLU A 171 -20.89 -9.91 13.25
C GLU A 171 -22.33 -9.48 12.96
N SER A 172 -23.29 -10.05 13.69
CA SER A 172 -24.71 -9.75 13.57
C SER A 172 -25.30 -9.59 14.97
N PRO A 173 -26.28 -8.70 15.18
CA PRO A 173 -27.05 -8.65 16.42
C PRO A 173 -27.95 -9.88 16.62
N PHE A 174 -28.13 -10.71 15.58
CA PHE A 174 -28.97 -11.90 15.62
C PHE A 174 -28.17 -13.14 15.24
N GLY A 175 -28.17 -14.14 16.13
CA GLY A 175 -27.59 -15.46 15.88
C GLY A 175 -26.07 -15.52 15.87
N GLU A 176 -25.57 -16.74 15.77
CA GLU A 176 -24.17 -17.04 15.57
C GLU A 176 -23.91 -17.35 14.10
N HIS A 177 -22.73 -16.95 13.60
CA HIS A 177 -22.36 -17.12 12.21
C HIS A 177 -20.93 -17.65 12.08
N GLU A 178 -20.78 -18.63 11.21
CA GLU A 178 -19.48 -19.18 10.82
C GLU A 178 -19.29 -18.99 9.31
N ILE A 179 -18.11 -18.53 8.92
CA ILE A 179 -17.72 -18.38 7.51
C ILE A 179 -16.74 -19.49 7.15
N SER A 180 -17.00 -20.14 6.02
CA SER A 180 -16.12 -21.12 5.38
C SER A 180 -15.93 -20.80 3.89
N ASP A 181 -14.96 -21.45 3.25
CA ASP A 181 -14.66 -21.28 1.82
C ASP A 181 -14.47 -19.80 1.39
N PHE A 182 -13.85 -19.00 2.26
CA PHE A 182 -13.58 -17.59 1.95
C PHE A 182 -12.56 -17.46 0.83
N SER A 183 -12.92 -16.72 -0.21
CA SER A 183 -12.05 -16.43 -1.34
C SER A 183 -12.17 -14.96 -1.75
N TYR A 184 -11.05 -14.38 -2.15
CA TYR A 184 -11.03 -13.05 -2.74
C TYR A 184 -10.07 -13.00 -3.93
N GLU A 185 -10.62 -12.92 -5.13
CA GLU A 185 -9.86 -12.90 -6.38
C GLU A 185 -10.45 -11.91 -7.35
N ARG A 186 -9.61 -11.10 -8.01
CA ARG A 186 -10.04 -10.15 -9.05
C ARG A 186 -11.24 -9.27 -8.64
N ARG A 187 -11.26 -8.83 -7.38
CA ARG A 187 -12.35 -8.06 -6.74
C ARG A 187 -13.61 -8.85 -6.39
N ALA A 188 -13.74 -10.11 -6.80
CA ALA A 188 -14.81 -10.99 -6.36
C ALA A 188 -14.51 -11.50 -4.95
N LEU A 189 -15.47 -11.39 -4.05
CA LEU A 189 -15.43 -11.88 -2.67
C LEU A 189 -16.54 -12.92 -2.51
N ASN A 190 -16.18 -14.16 -2.23
CA ASN A 190 -17.14 -15.25 -2.09
C ASN A 190 -16.87 -16.04 -0.81
N PHE A 191 -17.93 -16.49 -0.16
CA PHE A 191 -17.83 -17.39 1.00
C PHE A 191 -19.14 -18.12 1.25
N LYS A 192 -19.06 -19.22 1.99
CA LYS A 192 -20.21 -19.87 2.60
C LYS A 192 -20.37 -19.37 4.02
N ARG A 193 -21.63 -19.24 4.45
CA ARG A 193 -22.00 -18.79 5.79
C ARG A 193 -23.03 -19.74 6.36
N LYS A 194 -22.67 -20.36 7.47
CA LYS A 194 -23.57 -21.12 8.32
C LYS A 194 -24.08 -20.21 9.43
N SER A 195 -25.38 -20.13 9.60
CA SER A 195 -26.03 -19.26 10.58
C SER A 195 -26.88 -20.10 11.51
N LYS A 196 -26.81 -19.80 12.81
CA LYS A 196 -27.59 -20.47 13.86
C LYS A 196 -28.39 -19.43 14.63
N MET A 197 -29.71 -19.56 14.66
CA MET A 197 -30.59 -18.80 15.54
C MET A 197 -31.43 -19.76 16.36
N GLN A 198 -31.25 -19.73 17.68
CA GLN A 198 -31.86 -20.69 18.60
C GLN A 198 -31.54 -22.13 18.15
N ASP A 199 -32.56 -22.95 17.87
CA ASP A 199 -32.41 -24.34 17.42
C ASP A 199 -32.38 -24.51 15.90
N ARG A 200 -32.50 -23.42 15.13
CA ARG A 200 -32.50 -23.47 13.66
C ARG A 200 -31.14 -23.09 13.11
N GLN A 201 -30.68 -23.90 12.15
CA GLN A 201 -29.45 -23.68 11.41
C GLN A 201 -29.76 -23.64 9.92
N TRP A 202 -29.15 -22.71 9.20
CA TRP A 202 -29.20 -22.66 7.75
C TRP A 202 -27.85 -22.30 7.17
N GLU A 203 -27.67 -22.69 5.91
CA GLU A 203 -26.50 -22.37 5.12
C GLU A 203 -26.86 -21.39 4.02
N SER A 204 -25.91 -20.53 3.70
CA SER A 204 -26.04 -19.53 2.65
C SER A 204 -24.71 -19.30 1.97
N THR A 205 -24.73 -18.93 0.69
CA THR A 205 -23.52 -18.56 -0.05
C THR A 205 -23.59 -17.07 -0.40
N PHE A 206 -22.56 -16.32 -0.05
CA PHE A 206 -22.41 -14.94 -0.48
C PHE A 206 -21.50 -14.87 -1.71
N ASN A 207 -21.94 -14.14 -2.72
CA ASN A 207 -21.14 -13.79 -3.88
C ASN A 207 -21.18 -12.27 -4.05
N GLY A 208 -20.03 -11.60 -3.99
CA GLY A 208 -19.97 -10.15 -4.07
C GLY A 208 -18.76 -9.63 -4.82
N THR A 209 -18.75 -8.33 -5.07
CA THR A 209 -17.69 -7.60 -5.77
C THR A 209 -17.34 -6.33 -4.99
N ILE A 210 -16.05 -6.11 -4.81
CA ILE A 210 -15.50 -4.91 -4.16
C ILE A 210 -15.11 -3.88 -5.21
N ALA A 211 -15.62 -2.66 -5.07
CA ALA A 211 -15.24 -1.49 -5.85
C ALA A 211 -14.86 -0.35 -4.90
N GLY A 212 -13.57 -0.27 -4.56
CA GLY A 212 -13.06 0.73 -3.60
C GLY A 212 -13.59 0.47 -2.19
N ASP A 213 -14.46 1.37 -1.74
CA ASP A 213 -15.10 1.33 -0.41
C ASP A 213 -16.56 0.84 -0.45
N ALA A 214 -17.02 0.39 -1.63
CA ALA A 214 -18.31 -0.27 -1.81
C ALA A 214 -18.13 -1.78 -2.04
N LEU A 215 -19.06 -2.55 -1.49
CA LEU A 215 -19.21 -3.99 -1.70
C LEU A 215 -20.64 -4.27 -2.13
N THR A 216 -20.84 -4.91 -3.26
CA THR A 216 -22.19 -5.33 -3.72
C THR A 216 -22.22 -6.83 -3.87
N GLY A 217 -23.31 -7.49 -3.50
CA GLY A 217 -23.40 -8.94 -3.70
C GLY A 217 -24.77 -9.50 -3.43
N THR A 218 -24.88 -10.82 -3.49
CA THR A 218 -26.12 -11.57 -3.27
C THR A 218 -25.85 -12.72 -2.31
N ILE A 219 -26.69 -12.85 -1.28
CA ILE A 219 -26.77 -14.01 -0.39
C ILE A 219 -27.77 -14.98 -1.01
N LYS A 220 -27.31 -16.18 -1.35
CA LYS A 220 -28.16 -17.28 -1.86
C LYS A 220 -28.44 -18.28 -0.75
N SER A 221 -29.69 -18.67 -0.60
CA SER A 221 -30.12 -19.66 0.41
C SER A 221 -31.38 -20.40 -0.06
N GLU A 222 -31.78 -21.44 0.66
CA GLU A 222 -33.06 -22.13 0.43
C GLU A 222 -34.28 -21.21 0.60
N MET A 223 -34.12 -20.11 1.35
CA MET A 223 -35.16 -19.10 1.54
C MET A 223 -35.23 -18.06 0.41
N GLY A 224 -34.38 -18.20 -0.61
CA GLY A 224 -34.27 -17.28 -1.74
C GLY A 224 -32.95 -16.50 -1.77
N ASP A 225 -32.84 -15.69 -2.82
CA ASP A 225 -31.71 -14.82 -3.09
C ASP A 225 -32.00 -13.41 -2.54
N VAL A 226 -31.03 -12.84 -1.84
CA VAL A 226 -31.13 -11.52 -1.20
C VAL A 226 -29.96 -10.66 -1.61
N ASP A 227 -30.25 -9.48 -2.17
CA ASP A 227 -29.22 -8.49 -2.49
C ASP A 227 -28.68 -7.79 -1.26
N VAL A 228 -27.38 -7.51 -1.30
CA VAL A 228 -26.62 -6.91 -0.21
C VAL A 228 -25.84 -5.71 -0.72
N GLN A 229 -25.98 -4.61 0.01
CA GLN A 229 -25.18 -3.41 -0.17
C GLN A 229 -24.24 -3.26 1.03
N GLY A 230 -22.95 -3.18 0.75
CA GLY A 230 -21.89 -3.07 1.71
C GLY A 230 -21.12 -1.76 1.57
N ALA A 231 -20.79 -1.14 2.70
CA ALA A 231 -19.94 0.05 2.77
C ALA A 231 -18.80 -0.17 3.76
N ARG A 232 -17.58 0.25 3.39
CA ARG A 232 -16.43 0.11 4.28
C ARG A 232 -16.54 1.07 5.46
N LEU A 233 -16.48 0.52 6.68
CA LEU A 233 -16.40 1.32 7.89
C LEU A 233 -15.05 2.02 7.96
N GLY A 234 -15.05 3.32 8.24
CA GLY A 234 -13.82 4.12 8.30
C GLY A 234 -13.25 4.55 6.95
N ALA A 235 -13.96 4.34 5.83
CA ALA A 235 -13.51 4.69 4.47
C ALA A 235 -12.92 6.10 4.36
N ALA A 236 -13.54 7.08 5.01
CA ALA A 236 -13.08 8.46 5.01
C ALA A 236 -11.66 8.60 5.57
N ALA A 237 -11.32 7.86 6.64
CA ALA A 237 -10.00 7.88 7.28
C ALA A 237 -8.94 7.05 6.55
N ILE A 238 -9.33 5.92 5.94
CA ILE A 238 -8.40 4.98 5.30
C ILE A 238 -7.69 5.63 4.11
N GLY A 239 -6.37 5.47 4.04
CA GLY A 239 -5.52 6.02 2.99
C GLY A 239 -4.29 6.75 3.52
N THR A 240 -3.58 7.42 2.61
CA THR A 240 -2.40 8.22 2.94
C THR A 240 -2.77 9.69 3.12
N TRP A 241 -2.22 10.31 4.14
CA TRP A 241 -2.39 11.71 4.50
C TRP A 241 -1.02 12.37 4.57
N ASN A 242 -0.86 13.49 3.87
CA ASN A 242 0.27 14.39 4.10
C ASN A 242 -0.15 15.37 5.18
N LEU A 243 0.69 15.52 6.19
CA LEU A 243 0.44 16.32 7.37
C LEU A 243 1.43 17.49 7.43
N ASP A 244 0.92 18.66 7.77
CA ASP A 244 1.68 19.83 8.20
C ASP A 244 1.47 19.98 9.70
N VAL A 245 2.58 19.92 10.44
CA VAL A 245 2.62 19.95 11.91
C VAL A 245 3.28 21.25 12.33
N GLU A 246 2.59 22.04 13.15
CA GLU A 246 3.13 23.26 13.73
C GLU A 246 3.89 22.91 15.02
N THR A 247 5.21 23.02 14.99
CA THR A 247 6.07 22.78 16.16
C THR A 247 6.72 24.07 16.63
N GLU A 248 7.21 24.10 17.87
CA GLU A 248 7.96 25.25 18.43
C GLU A 248 9.23 25.58 17.62
N TRP A 249 9.77 24.61 16.89
CA TRP A 249 10.99 24.71 16.09
C TRP A 249 10.70 25.05 14.63
N GLY A 250 9.43 25.27 14.29
CA GLY A 250 8.95 25.57 12.96
C GLY A 250 8.01 24.50 12.38
N PRO A 251 7.46 24.75 11.19
CA PRO A 251 6.57 23.81 10.52
C PRO A 251 7.34 22.56 10.06
N MET A 252 6.77 21.39 10.33
CA MET A 252 7.32 20.10 9.94
C MET A 252 6.29 19.33 9.10
N LYS A 253 6.75 18.67 8.04
CA LYS A 253 5.91 17.73 7.28
C LYS A 253 5.97 16.35 7.88
N GLN A 254 4.83 15.67 7.95
CA GLN A 254 4.75 14.27 8.36
C GLN A 254 3.76 13.50 7.48
N ARG A 255 3.73 12.18 7.61
CA ARG A 255 2.81 11.30 6.90
C ARG A 255 2.03 10.43 7.87
N LEU A 256 0.73 10.34 7.65
CA LEU A 256 -0.13 9.33 8.28
C LEU A 256 -0.66 8.37 7.20
N VAL A 257 -0.48 7.07 7.39
CA VAL A 257 -1.08 6.03 6.54
C VAL A 257 -2.05 5.25 7.40
N VAL A 258 -3.35 5.35 7.13
CA VAL A 258 -4.38 4.55 7.80
C VAL A 258 -4.72 3.36 6.91
N HIS A 259 -4.59 2.16 7.48
CA HIS A 259 -4.81 0.90 6.79
C HIS A 259 -6.28 0.45 6.88
N PRO A 260 -6.74 -0.45 5.97
CA PRO A 260 -8.13 -0.90 5.97
C PRO A 260 -8.60 -1.62 7.25
N ASP A 261 -7.67 -2.21 8.00
CA ASP A 261 -7.91 -2.83 9.31
C ASP A 261 -7.90 -1.82 10.47
N MET A 262 -7.81 -0.52 10.17
CA MET A 262 -7.69 0.59 11.12
C MET A 262 -6.41 0.58 11.96
N SER A 263 -5.39 -0.19 11.58
CA SER A 263 -4.01 0.10 12.00
C SER A 263 -3.48 1.31 11.21
N ALA A 264 -2.37 1.90 11.65
CA ALA A 264 -1.76 3.00 10.92
C ALA A 264 -0.24 3.10 11.09
N LEU A 265 0.37 3.96 10.28
CA LEU A 265 1.75 4.42 10.42
C LEU A 265 1.75 5.95 10.50
N TYR A 266 2.36 6.52 11.55
CA TYR A 266 2.69 7.94 11.64
C TYR A 266 4.20 8.10 11.45
N GLY A 267 4.61 8.63 10.30
CA GLY A 267 5.98 8.49 9.81
C GLY A 267 6.33 7.01 9.66
N THR A 268 7.26 6.53 10.47
CA THR A 268 7.63 5.11 10.58
C THR A 268 7.09 4.42 11.84
N MET A 269 6.34 5.15 12.69
CA MET A 269 5.82 4.61 13.95
C MET A 269 4.51 3.85 13.75
N PRO A 270 4.42 2.58 14.18
CA PRO A 270 3.20 1.81 14.11
C PRO A 270 2.18 2.27 15.15
N ILE A 271 0.96 2.49 14.69
CA ILE A 271 -0.23 2.72 15.49
C ILE A 271 -1.08 1.46 15.41
N LYS A 272 -1.31 0.83 16.56
CA LYS A 272 -2.04 -0.45 16.63
C LYS A 272 -3.50 -0.30 16.24
N LYS A 273 -4.13 0.82 16.60
CA LYS A 273 -5.56 1.06 16.41
C LYS A 273 -5.83 2.55 16.24
N VAL A 274 -6.57 2.86 15.20
CA VAL A 274 -7.16 4.16 14.93
C VAL A 274 -8.66 4.05 15.13
N GLU A 275 -9.23 4.98 15.88
CA GLU A 275 -10.66 5.07 16.07
C GLU A 275 -11.23 6.14 15.16
N PHE A 276 -12.34 5.81 14.50
CA PHE A 276 -13.02 6.72 13.60
C PHE A 276 -14.53 6.61 13.77
N ALA A 277 -15.15 7.68 14.24
CA ALA A 277 -16.59 7.79 14.44
C ALA A 277 -17.03 9.24 14.20
N ASP A 278 -18.15 9.44 13.50
CA ASP A 278 -18.74 10.77 13.25
C ASP A 278 -17.75 11.80 12.67
N GLY A 279 -16.84 11.33 11.81
CA GLY A 279 -15.79 12.15 11.21
C GLY A 279 -14.61 12.46 12.14
N LYS A 280 -14.67 12.09 13.41
CA LYS A 280 -13.59 12.23 14.39
C LYS A 280 -12.60 11.08 14.25
N LEU A 281 -11.32 11.41 14.15
CA LEU A 281 -10.19 10.49 14.08
C LEU A 281 -9.36 10.61 15.36
N THR A 282 -9.15 9.50 16.07
CA THR A 282 -8.32 9.48 17.27
C THR A 282 -7.37 8.29 17.28
N PHE A 283 -6.17 8.49 17.80
CA PHE A 283 -5.21 7.42 18.05
C PHE A 283 -4.18 7.86 19.09
N GLY A 284 -3.62 6.91 19.81
CA GLY A 284 -2.48 7.11 20.70
C GLY A 284 -1.26 6.35 20.19
N MET A 285 -0.07 6.89 20.43
CA MET A 285 1.20 6.23 20.13
C MET A 285 2.22 6.48 21.24
N VAL A 286 3.18 5.56 21.35
CA VAL A 286 4.31 5.66 22.27
C VAL A 286 5.58 5.71 21.44
N VAL A 287 6.33 6.80 21.57
CA VAL A 287 7.58 7.01 20.86
C VAL A 287 8.74 6.75 21.83
N PRO A 288 9.55 5.71 21.61
CA PRO A 288 10.76 5.50 22.41
C PRO A 288 11.83 6.51 21.99
N PHE A 289 12.43 7.18 22.97
CA PHE A 289 13.52 8.13 22.73
C PHE A 289 14.58 8.00 23.84
N GLY A 290 15.73 7.42 23.48
CA GLY A 290 16.72 7.01 24.48
C GLY A 290 16.15 5.92 25.38
N ASP A 291 16.25 6.13 26.70
CA ASP A 291 15.67 5.27 27.74
C ASP A 291 14.25 5.71 28.15
N GLU A 292 13.71 6.77 27.55
CA GLU A 292 12.39 7.32 27.87
C GLU A 292 11.33 6.95 26.81
N GLU A 293 10.08 6.89 27.25
CA GLU A 293 8.90 6.71 26.39
C GLU A 293 8.03 7.97 26.41
N PHE A 294 7.74 8.50 25.23
CA PHE A 294 6.87 9.67 25.06
C PHE A 294 5.50 9.23 24.53
N LYS A 295 4.46 9.46 25.33
CA LYS A 295 3.09 9.25 24.90
C LYS A 295 2.60 10.45 24.09
N MET A 296 1.96 10.15 22.96
CA MET A 296 1.40 11.14 22.06
C MET A 296 -0.02 10.72 21.70
N ASP A 297 -0.98 11.61 21.88
CA ASP A 297 -2.39 11.36 21.60
C ASP A 297 -2.89 12.35 20.55
N PHE A 298 -3.41 11.82 19.46
CA PHE A 298 -4.00 12.60 18.38
C PHE A 298 -5.52 12.61 18.48
N ALA A 299 -6.10 13.78 18.29
CA ALA A 299 -7.52 13.95 18.06
C ALA A 299 -7.76 14.96 16.93
N GLY A 300 -8.52 14.55 15.92
CA GLY A 300 -8.85 15.42 14.80
C GLY A 300 -10.20 15.09 14.17
N LYS A 301 -10.56 15.89 13.16
CA LYS A 301 -11.78 15.72 12.37
C LYS A 301 -11.43 15.71 10.88
N ILE A 302 -12.06 14.79 10.17
CA ILE A 302 -11.99 14.70 8.71
C ILE A 302 -13.23 15.36 8.12
N THR A 303 -13.03 16.27 7.17
CA THR A 303 -14.10 16.90 6.41
C THR A 303 -13.58 17.13 4.99
N ASP A 304 -14.29 16.62 3.99
CA ASP A 304 -13.97 16.79 2.55
C ASP A 304 -12.51 16.46 2.17
N GLY A 305 -11.98 15.36 2.72
CA GLY A 305 -10.60 14.92 2.43
C GLY A 305 -9.51 15.77 3.10
N LYS A 306 -9.88 16.68 4.01
CA LYS A 306 -8.98 17.42 4.87
C LYS A 306 -9.07 16.90 6.29
N LEU A 307 -7.94 16.82 6.97
CA LEU A 307 -7.82 16.47 8.38
C LEU A 307 -7.38 17.72 9.14
N ALA A 308 -8.08 18.07 10.21
CA ALA A 308 -7.64 19.10 11.14
C ALA A 308 -7.70 18.52 12.55
N GLY A 309 -6.63 18.65 13.31
CA GLY A 309 -6.56 18.08 14.64
C GLY A 309 -5.38 18.59 15.44
N GLN A 310 -5.20 17.98 16.60
CA GLN A 310 -4.16 18.32 17.54
C GLN A 310 -3.47 17.05 18.03
N MET A 311 -2.16 17.14 18.19
CA MET A 311 -1.33 16.13 18.84
C MET A 311 -0.97 16.62 20.24
N THR A 312 -1.36 15.88 21.27
CA THR A 312 -1.05 16.20 22.67
C THR A 312 0.09 15.32 23.16
N THR A 313 1.04 15.94 23.84
CA THR A 313 2.19 15.29 24.47
C THR A 313 2.36 15.81 25.90
N SER A 314 3.27 15.22 26.68
CA SER A 314 3.62 15.75 28.00
C SER A 314 4.22 17.16 27.96
N ARG A 315 4.71 17.61 26.80
CA ARG A 315 5.32 18.93 26.60
C ARG A 315 4.36 19.98 26.06
N GLY A 316 3.12 19.61 25.73
CA GLY A 316 2.12 20.50 25.17
C GLY A 316 1.40 19.92 23.96
N THR A 317 0.64 20.78 23.28
CA THR A 317 -0.24 20.44 22.16
C THR A 317 0.22 21.13 20.88
N GLN A 318 0.22 20.39 19.77
CA GLN A 318 0.63 20.86 18.44
C GLN A 318 -0.54 20.77 17.47
N GLU A 319 -0.73 21.80 16.64
CA GLU A 319 -1.74 21.77 15.58
C GLU A 319 -1.25 20.94 14.38
N ILE A 320 -2.17 20.16 13.82
CA ILE A 320 -1.93 19.34 12.64
C ILE A 320 -3.01 19.63 11.59
N LYS A 321 -2.56 19.98 10.40
CA LYS A 321 -3.37 20.08 9.19
C LYS A 321 -2.97 18.95 8.27
N GLY A 322 -3.94 18.33 7.59
CA GLY A 322 -3.67 17.19 6.73
C GLY A 322 -4.52 17.20 5.47
N ALA A 323 -3.95 16.67 4.39
CA ALA A 323 -4.62 16.49 3.12
C ALA A 323 -4.50 15.02 2.67
N LYS A 324 -5.62 14.42 2.27
CA LYS A 324 -5.64 13.06 1.74
C LYS A 324 -4.93 13.01 0.39
N VAL A 325 -4.00 12.08 0.24
CA VAL A 325 -3.28 11.87 -1.01
C VAL A 325 -4.19 11.13 -1.99
N VAL A 326 -4.59 11.81 -3.05
CA VAL A 326 -5.29 11.18 -4.18
C VAL A 326 -4.23 10.67 -5.16
N ARG A 327 -3.85 9.39 -5.05
CA ARG A 327 -2.99 8.78 -6.06
C ARG A 327 -3.86 8.42 -7.27
N PRO A 328 -3.52 8.87 -8.49
CA PRO A 328 -4.21 8.38 -9.68
C PRO A 328 -4.13 6.86 -9.71
N GLN A 329 -5.27 6.21 -9.89
CA GLN A 329 -5.34 4.76 -10.04
C GLN A 329 -4.42 4.37 -11.19
N ARG A 330 -3.62 3.31 -10.99
CA ARG A 330 -2.77 2.76 -12.05
C ARG A 330 -3.64 2.61 -13.31
N PRO A 331 -3.27 3.20 -14.47
CA PRO A 331 -3.97 2.90 -15.70
C PRO A 331 -4.02 1.38 -15.82
N GLY A 332 -5.23 0.84 -15.99
CA GLY A 332 -5.43 -0.59 -16.14
C GLY A 332 -4.50 -1.09 -17.25
N ARG A 333 -3.81 -2.19 -16.97
CA ARG A 333 -3.39 -3.07 -18.06
C ARG A 333 -4.56 -3.98 -18.37
#